data_AF-A0A2V7SHG5-F1
#
_entry.id   AF-A0A2V7SHG5-F1
#
_cell.length_a   1.000
_cell.length_b   1.000
_cell.length_c   1.000
_cell.angle_alpha   90.00
_cell.angle_beta   90.00
_cell.angle_gamma   90.00
#
_symmetry.space_group_name_H-M   'P 1'
#
loop_
_entity.id
_entity.type
_entity.pdbx_description
1 polymer ?
#
loop_
_entity_poly.entity_id
_entity_poly.type
_entity_poly.pdbx_seq_one_letter_code
_entity_poly.pdbx_strand_id
1 'polypeptide(L)'
;MKRAGCEVLLDIREKMEPRPVGVPDDIEAAGLEYINIPVGHARGSDATLARIRETVKQLVDKKRKAFFYCSSGNRVGASLIPYLMLDQGFEQEDAVNTAMRCGMRSAELMEWALDYVKRQTAST
;
A
#
# COMPACT_ATOMS: atom_id res chain seq x y z
N MET A 1 9.16 -0.25 14.29
CA MET A 1 9.80 -0.06 12.96
C MET A 1 11.29 -0.41 13.02
N LYS A 2 12.16 0.39 13.65
CA LYS A 2 13.60 0.07 13.78
C LYS A 2 13.94 -1.33 14.29
N ARG A 3 13.35 -1.75 15.42
CA ARG A 3 13.56 -3.10 15.98
C ARG A 3 13.11 -4.24 15.05
N ALA A 4 12.18 -3.96 14.13
CA ALA A 4 11.72 -4.92 13.12
C ALA A 4 12.59 -4.89 11.84
N GLY A 5 13.62 -4.04 11.82
CA GLY A 5 14.52 -3.84 10.68
C GLY A 5 13.89 -3.04 9.53
N CYS A 6 12.84 -2.27 9.76
CA CYS A 6 12.26 -1.41 8.71
C CYS A 6 13.23 -0.28 8.37
N GLU A 7 13.43 -0.05 7.08
CA GLU A 7 14.22 1.02 6.50
C GLU A 7 13.34 2.13 5.91
N VAL A 8 12.07 1.82 5.62
CA VAL A 8 11.13 2.73 4.95
C VAL A 8 9.81 2.78 5.69
N LEU A 9 9.23 3.98 5.83
CA LEU A 9 7.81 4.18 6.14
C LEU A 9 7.08 4.54 4.84
N LEU A 10 6.23 3.62 4.36
CA LEU A 10 5.31 3.90 3.26
C LEU A 10 3.96 4.30 3.85
N ASP A 11 3.68 5.60 3.90
CA ASP A 11 2.46 6.18 4.44
C ASP A 11 1.48 6.53 3.32
N ILE A 12 0.30 5.92 3.33
CA ILE A 12 -0.76 6.20 2.34
C ILE A 12 -1.94 6.97 2.91
N ARG A 13 -1.79 7.60 4.08
CA ARG A 13 -2.79 8.54 4.60
C ARG A 13 -2.85 9.80 3.73
N GLU A 14 -4.03 10.41 3.68
CA GLU A 14 -4.17 11.74 3.11
C GLU A 14 -3.30 12.77 3.83
N LYS A 15 -2.88 13.83 3.13
CA LYS A 15 -2.02 14.86 3.75
C LYS A 15 -2.68 15.50 4.97
N MET A 16 -3.98 15.72 4.93
CA MET A 16 -4.74 16.35 6.02
C MET A 16 -5.16 15.38 7.13
N GLU A 17 -4.97 14.06 6.94
CA GLU A 17 -5.24 13.11 8.01
C GLU A 17 -4.27 13.30 9.18
N PRO A 18 -4.74 13.26 10.43
CA PRO A 18 -3.87 13.32 11.60
C PRO A 18 -2.79 12.25 11.52
N ARG A 19 -1.55 12.62 11.83
CA ARG A 19 -0.43 11.71 12.01
C ARG A 19 0.01 11.72 13.47
N PRO A 20 0.71 10.68 13.95
CA PRO A 20 1.46 10.79 15.19
C PRO A 20 2.33 12.06 15.15
N VAL A 21 2.44 12.74 16.29
CA VAL A 21 3.29 13.93 16.43
C VAL A 21 4.72 13.57 15.98
N GLY A 22 5.35 14.48 15.24
CA GLY A 22 6.74 14.33 14.78
C GLY A 22 6.90 13.58 13.45
N VAL A 23 5.85 13.00 12.86
CA VAL A 23 5.95 12.44 11.49
C VAL A 23 5.77 13.59 10.47
N PRO A 24 6.70 13.79 9.51
CA PRO A 24 7.76 12.87 9.08
C PRO A 24 9.13 13.00 9.77
N ASP A 25 9.43 14.12 10.43
CA ASP A 25 10.76 14.45 10.97
C ASP A 25 11.39 13.33 11.84
N ASP A 26 10.62 12.68 12.71
CA ASP A 26 11.08 11.60 13.58
C ASP A 26 11.48 10.33 12.79
N ILE A 27 10.86 10.08 11.64
CA ILE A 27 11.17 8.95 10.77
C ILE A 27 12.52 9.18 10.10
N GLU A 28 12.72 10.39 9.60
CA GLU A 28 13.96 10.81 8.94
C GLU A 28 15.12 10.93 9.94
N ALA A 29 14.88 11.50 11.13
CA ALA A 29 15.85 11.55 12.23
C ALA A 29 16.20 10.14 12.74
N ALA A 30 15.28 9.19 12.60
CA ALA A 30 15.57 7.78 12.83
C ALA A 30 16.37 7.13 11.69
N GLY A 31 16.64 7.81 10.58
CA GLY A 31 17.38 7.27 9.43
C GLY A 31 16.54 6.31 8.57
N LEU A 32 15.21 6.40 8.65
CA LEU A 32 14.30 5.72 7.74
C LEU A 32 13.91 6.67 6.61
N GLU A 33 13.69 6.12 5.42
CA GLU A 33 13.08 6.88 4.32
C GLU A 33 11.58 7.05 4.56
N TYR A 34 11.07 8.27 4.36
CA TYR A 34 9.64 8.54 4.40
C TYR A 34 9.09 8.68 2.97
N ILE A 35 8.12 7.84 2.61
CA ILE A 35 7.41 7.90 1.33
C ILE A 35 5.92 8.11 1.62
N ASN A 36 5.34 9.20 1.10
CA ASN A 36 3.89 9.43 1.18
C ASN A 36 3.21 9.29 -0.19
N ILE A 37 2.25 8.37 -0.30
CA ILE A 37 1.40 8.18 -1.48
C ILE A 37 -0.07 8.21 -1.04
N PRO A 38 -0.70 9.38 -0.95
CA PRO A 38 -2.05 9.53 -0.41
C PRO A 38 -3.10 8.66 -1.12
N VAL A 39 -3.83 7.86 -0.35
CA VAL A 39 -5.07 7.19 -0.77
C VAL A 39 -6.21 7.80 0.01
N GLY A 40 -7.22 8.29 -0.71
CA GLY A 40 -8.35 8.95 -0.07
C GLY A 40 -9.23 8.01 0.75
N HIS A 41 -10.20 8.59 1.45
CA HIS A 41 -11.18 7.81 2.22
C HIS A 41 -12.12 6.97 1.34
N ALA A 42 -12.30 7.37 0.07
CA ALA A 42 -13.02 6.65 -0.98
C ALA A 42 -12.05 6.10 -2.05
N ARG A 43 -12.58 5.46 -3.10
CA ARG A 43 -11.73 4.97 -4.21
C ARG A 43 -10.78 6.07 -4.73
N GLY A 44 -9.52 5.72 -4.91
CA GLY A 44 -8.53 6.59 -5.54
C GLY A 44 -8.52 6.48 -7.07
N SER A 45 -7.50 7.03 -7.71
CA SER A 45 -7.28 6.86 -9.16
C SER A 45 -6.43 5.63 -9.46
N ASP A 46 -6.52 5.12 -10.69
CA ASP A 46 -5.65 4.03 -11.17
C ASP A 46 -4.16 4.41 -11.08
N ALA A 47 -3.83 5.69 -11.27
CA ALA A 47 -2.47 6.20 -11.12
C ALA A 47 -1.94 6.04 -9.68
N THR A 48 -2.81 6.19 -8.67
CA THR A 48 -2.42 5.96 -7.27
C THR A 48 -2.07 4.49 -7.03
N LEU A 49 -2.88 3.55 -7.51
CA LEU A 49 -2.59 2.11 -7.39
C LEU A 49 -1.32 1.73 -8.15
N ALA A 50 -1.14 2.25 -9.37
CA ALA A 50 0.07 2.03 -10.16
C ALA A 50 1.31 2.49 -9.40
N ARG A 51 1.29 3.68 -8.79
CA ARG A 51 2.41 4.22 -8.02
C ARG A 51 2.70 3.39 -6.76
N ILE A 52 1.67 2.96 -6.04
CA ILE A 52 1.83 2.10 -4.86
C ILE A 52 2.42 0.75 -5.27
N ARG A 53 1.85 0.10 -6.29
CA ARG A 53 2.32 -1.18 -6.83
C ARG A 53 3.80 -1.11 -7.20
N GLU A 54 4.20 -0.09 -7.97
CA GLU A 54 5.59 0.09 -8.37
C GLU A 54 6.50 0.33 -7.16
N THR A 55 6.06 1.13 -6.18
CA THR A 55 6.83 1.37 -4.95
C THR A 55 7.05 0.08 -4.16
N VAL A 56 5.98 -0.73 -3.97
CA VAL A 56 6.05 -2.01 -3.26
C VAL A 56 6.98 -2.98 -4.00
N LYS A 57 6.84 -3.09 -5.32
CA LYS A 57 7.71 -3.91 -6.16
C LYS A 57 9.18 -3.53 -6.00
N GLN A 58 9.52 -2.24 -6.11
CA GLN A 58 10.89 -1.76 -5.94
C GLN A 58 11.45 -2.06 -4.54
N LEU A 59 10.63 -1.96 -3.49
CA LEU A 59 11.04 -2.30 -2.13
C LEU A 59 11.36 -3.79 -2.01
N VAL A 60 10.53 -4.66 -2.59
CA VAL A 60 10.74 -6.12 -2.60
C VAL A 60 11.98 -6.49 -3.42
N ASP A 61 12.12 -5.96 -4.63
CA ASP A 61 13.26 -6.24 -5.52
C ASP A 61 14.60 -5.86 -4.87
N LYS A 62 14.62 -4.74 -4.14
CA LYS A 62 15.78 -4.27 -3.37
C LYS A 62 15.92 -4.93 -1.99
N LYS A 63 15.01 -5.84 -1.62
CA LYS A 63 14.94 -6.50 -0.30
C LYS A 63 14.89 -5.51 0.88
N ARG A 64 14.31 -4.33 0.66
CA ARG A 64 14.17 -3.29 1.68
C ARG A 64 12.90 -3.50 2.48
N LYS A 65 13.03 -3.54 3.80
CA LYS A 65 11.86 -3.74 4.67
C LYS A 65 11.13 -2.42 4.89
N ALA A 66 9.86 -2.37 4.50
CA ALA A 66 9.00 -1.20 4.73
C ALA A 66 7.93 -1.48 5.78
N PHE A 67 7.59 -0.45 6.55
CA PHE A 67 6.33 -0.40 7.29
C PHE A 67 5.29 0.28 6.41
N PHE A 68 4.31 -0.49 5.91
CA PHE A 68 3.25 0.00 5.04
C PHE A 68 2.02 0.37 5.88
N TYR A 69 1.68 1.66 5.89
CA TYR A 69 0.85 2.26 6.91
C TYR A 69 -0.31 3.08 6.33
N CYS A 70 -1.49 2.91 6.94
CA CYS A 70 -2.60 3.85 6.88
C CYS A 70 -3.24 3.93 8.27
N SER A 71 -4.51 4.37 8.39
CA SER A 71 -5.15 4.43 9.71
C SER A 71 -5.45 3.07 10.36
N SER A 72 -5.95 2.10 9.60
CA SER A 72 -6.46 0.83 10.15
C SER A 72 -6.02 -0.41 9.38
N GLY A 73 -5.11 -0.27 8.41
CA GLY A 73 -4.77 -1.32 7.45
C GLY A 73 -5.76 -1.45 6.29
N ASN A 74 -6.94 -0.81 6.35
CA ASN A 74 -7.99 -0.96 5.35
C ASN A 74 -7.52 -0.61 3.91
N ARG A 75 -6.96 0.59 3.74
CA ARG A 75 -6.39 1.05 2.47
C ARG A 75 -5.12 0.31 2.07
N VAL A 76 -4.35 -0.17 3.06
CA VAL A 76 -3.09 -0.90 2.80
C VAL A 76 -3.42 -2.23 2.14
N GLY A 77 -4.34 -3.01 2.71
CA GLY A 77 -4.73 -4.29 2.15
C GLY A 77 -5.30 -4.14 0.73
N ALA A 78 -6.23 -3.20 0.52
CA ALA A 78 -6.80 -2.96 -0.81
C ALA A 78 -5.72 -2.57 -1.83
N SER A 79 -4.83 -1.66 -1.49
CA SER A 79 -3.79 -1.17 -2.41
C SER A 79 -2.68 -2.20 -2.67
N LEU A 80 -2.62 -3.30 -1.89
CA LEU A 80 -1.66 -4.38 -2.08
C LEU A 80 -2.14 -5.42 -3.11
N ILE A 81 -3.46 -5.55 -3.33
CA ILE A 81 -4.05 -6.52 -4.25
C ILE A 81 -3.40 -6.48 -5.65
N PRO A 82 -3.18 -5.30 -6.28
CA PRO A 82 -2.59 -5.27 -7.61
C PRO A 82 -1.17 -5.83 -7.67
N TYR A 83 -0.36 -5.60 -6.63
CA TYR A 83 0.98 -6.19 -6.55
C TYR A 83 0.91 -7.71 -6.39
N LEU A 84 0.03 -8.21 -5.51
CA LEU A 84 -0.14 -9.64 -5.28
C LEU A 84 -0.56 -10.37 -6.56
N MET A 85 -1.53 -9.84 -7.29
CA MET A 85 -2.04 -10.50 -8.50
C MET A 85 -1.11 -10.30 -9.70
N LEU A 86 -0.68 -9.06 -9.98
CA LEU A 86 0.04 -8.74 -11.22
C LEU A 86 1.54 -9.04 -11.15
N ASP A 87 2.16 -9.02 -9.97
CA ASP A 87 3.61 -9.22 -9.81
C ASP A 87 3.97 -10.50 -9.04
N GLN A 88 3.10 -11.00 -8.17
CA GLN A 88 3.34 -12.23 -7.41
C GLN A 88 2.53 -13.43 -7.92
N GLY A 89 1.65 -13.22 -8.91
CA GLY A 89 0.86 -14.29 -9.53
C GLY A 89 -0.20 -14.91 -8.61
N PHE A 90 -0.66 -14.18 -7.59
CA PHE A 90 -1.73 -14.67 -6.73
C PHE A 90 -3.05 -14.70 -7.50
N GLU A 91 -3.82 -15.77 -7.28
CA GLU A 91 -5.22 -15.79 -7.67
C GLU A 91 -6.03 -14.75 -6.88
N GLN A 92 -7.17 -14.33 -7.44
CA GLN A 92 -7.97 -13.25 -6.86
C GLN A 92 -8.37 -13.55 -5.40
N GLU A 93 -8.81 -14.77 -5.11
CA GLU A 93 -9.23 -15.18 -3.77
C GLU A 93 -8.09 -15.07 -2.75
N ASP A 94 -6.90 -15.55 -3.11
CA ASP A 94 -5.71 -15.50 -2.23
C ASP A 94 -5.24 -14.07 -1.99
N ALA A 95 -5.27 -13.23 -3.02
CA ALA A 95 -4.93 -11.81 -2.91
C ALA A 95 -5.90 -11.08 -1.97
N VAL A 96 -7.21 -11.31 -2.12
CA VAL A 96 -8.24 -10.73 -1.26
C VAL A 96 -8.12 -11.23 0.18
N ASN A 97 -7.93 -12.53 0.38
CA ASN A 97 -7.74 -13.12 1.71
C ASN A 97 -6.50 -12.53 2.41
N THR A 98 -5.41 -12.33 1.67
CA THR A 98 -4.20 -11.67 2.17
C THR A 98 -4.48 -10.21 2.55
N ALA A 99 -5.15 -9.46 1.67
CA ALA A 99 -5.56 -8.08 1.95
C ALA A 99 -6.45 -7.94 3.19
N MET A 100 -7.38 -8.88 3.40
CA MET A 100 -8.22 -8.93 4.60
C MET A 100 -7.41 -9.19 5.87
N ARG A 101 -6.41 -10.09 5.82
CA ARG A 101 -5.48 -10.31 6.94
C ARG A 101 -4.64 -9.06 7.25
N CYS A 102 -4.32 -8.24 6.25
CA CYS A 102 -3.67 -6.93 6.43
C CYS A 102 -4.59 -5.82 6.97
N GLY A 103 -5.90 -6.08 7.11
CA GLY A 103 -6.86 -5.14 7.68
C GLY A 103 -7.88 -4.57 6.70
N MET A 104 -7.91 -4.99 5.43
CA MET A 104 -8.96 -4.61 4.48
C MET A 104 -10.34 -5.07 4.95
N ARG A 105 -11.32 -4.17 4.93
CA ARG A 105 -12.72 -4.41 5.30
C ARG A 105 -13.72 -3.78 4.31
N SER A 106 -13.34 -2.72 3.60
CA SER A 106 -14.25 -2.03 2.67
C SER A 106 -14.41 -2.78 1.35
N ALA A 107 -15.65 -3.08 0.98
CA ALA A 107 -15.99 -3.63 -0.34
C ALA A 107 -15.64 -2.65 -1.47
N GLU A 108 -15.89 -1.35 -1.30
CA GLU A 108 -15.59 -0.33 -2.32
C GLU A 108 -14.09 -0.27 -2.65
N LEU A 109 -13.23 -0.35 -1.64
CA LEU A 109 -11.78 -0.34 -1.87
C LEU A 109 -11.28 -1.64 -2.51
N MET A 110 -11.91 -2.77 -2.16
CA MET A 110 -11.62 -4.05 -2.80
C MET A 110 -12.02 -4.02 -4.27
N GLU A 111 -13.23 -3.57 -4.59
CA GLU A 111 -13.72 -3.40 -5.96
C GLU A 111 -12.79 -2.49 -6.76
N TRP A 112 -12.40 -1.35 -6.20
CA TRP A 112 -11.45 -0.43 -6.84
C TRP A 112 -10.14 -1.11 -7.25
N ALA A 113 -9.56 -1.92 -6.36
CA ALA A 113 -8.32 -2.63 -6.62
C ALA A 113 -8.47 -3.73 -7.67
N LEU A 114 -9.56 -4.52 -7.61
CA LEU A 114 -9.84 -5.59 -8.57
C LEU A 114 -10.17 -5.05 -9.96
N ASP A 115 -10.93 -3.96 -10.02
CA ASP A 115 -11.23 -3.24 -11.25
C ASP A 115 -9.97 -2.73 -11.95
N TYR A 116 -9.01 -2.20 -11.17
CA TYR A 116 -7.70 -1.82 -11.70
C TYR A 116 -6.98 -3.03 -12.31
N VAL A 117 -6.90 -4.15 -11.59
CA VAL A 117 -6.26 -5.39 -12.07
C VAL A 117 -6.88 -5.84 -13.40
N LYS A 118 -8.22 -5.88 -13.47
CA LYS A 118 -8.94 -6.25 -14.68
C LYS A 118 -8.61 -5.36 -15.88
N ARG A 119 -8.47 -4.05 -15.67
CA ARG A 119 -8.07 -3.11 -16.73
C ARG A 119 -6.65 -3.33 -17.21
N GLN A 120 -5.73 -3.67 -16.30
CA GLN A 120 -4.32 -3.95 -16.65
C GLN A 120 -4.19 -5.24 -17.46
N THR A 121 -4.93 -6.30 -17.10
CA THR A 121 -4.87 -7.58 -17.80
C THR A 121 -5.59 -7.56 -19.15
N ALA A 122 -6.63 -6.74 -19.32
CA ALA A 122 -7.30 -6.56 -20.61
C ALA A 122 -6.48 -5.71 -21.62
N SER A 123 -5.46 -4.99 -21.14
CA SER A 123 -4.59 -4.14 -21.97
C SER A 123 -3.28 -4.84 -22.37
N THR A 124 -3.11 -6.11 -22.01
CA THR A 124 -1.95 -6.97 -22.32
C THR A 124 -2.37 -8.04 -23.31
#